data_AF-A0A9E0HMJ0-F1
#
_entry.id   AF-A0A9E0HMJ0-F1
#
_cell.length_a   1.000
_cell.length_b   1.000
_cell.length_c   1.000
_cell.angle_alpha   90.00
_cell.angle_beta   90.00
_cell.angle_gamma   90.00
#
_symmetry.space_group_name_H-M   'P 1'
#
loop_
_entity.id
_entity.type
_entity.pdbx_description
1 polymer ?
#
loop_
_entity_poly.entity_id
_entity_poly.type
_entity_poly.pdbx_seq_one_letter_code
_entity_poly.pdbx_strand_id
1 'polypeptide(L)'
;MSITIRDYLNNPRRYISRSLTTESRLSWHRLGYNELASTGGKQGMELPNYRRGLNFRNDLLGISQHLVFNLYKDPGKPLFQQRIHAFVFVGVGLFHGRPKADLFQGTADLANRYYPWADGTIRDQPRGQADAQVIGQDGTYETDLYSWITEGNRAGKDESPWHVGIPAGFGVRYLATREISVGLECSYYLFFTDMLDAVSDRYATYAELAQAYPDSTTQMMARYISDPTGWGTNGQENLFSSRRGNPGLPDSFSYFSLEVCYKFKRSTQRRSFVSL
;
A
#
# COMPACT_ATOMS: atom_id res chain seq x y z
N MET A 1 8.32 4.06 -6.87
CA MET A 1 8.78 4.95 -7.97
C MET A 1 7.61 5.80 -8.44
N SER A 2 7.85 7.01 -8.97
CA SER A 2 6.78 7.80 -9.58
C SER A 2 7.27 8.64 -10.75
N ILE A 3 6.38 8.93 -11.69
CA ILE A 3 6.56 9.88 -12.78
C ILE A 3 5.50 10.97 -12.58
N THR A 4 5.95 12.23 -12.50
CA THR A 4 5.05 13.37 -12.27
C THR A 4 5.09 14.31 -13.48
N ILE A 5 3.91 14.66 -13.97
CA ILE A 5 3.71 15.66 -15.03
C ILE A 5 3.12 16.90 -14.35
N ARG A 6 3.80 18.04 -14.50
CA ARG A 6 3.45 19.29 -13.83
C ARG A 6 3.00 20.35 -14.82
N ASP A 7 2.19 21.29 -14.34
CA ASP A 7 1.90 22.56 -15.02
C ASP A 7 1.36 22.41 -16.45
N TYR A 8 0.57 21.37 -16.70
CA TYR A 8 0.01 21.07 -18.02
C TYR A 8 -1.28 21.87 -18.30
N LEU A 9 -1.97 22.37 -17.27
CA LEU A 9 -3.08 23.30 -17.41
C LEU A 9 -2.56 24.68 -17.82
N ASN A 10 -2.44 24.86 -19.13
CA ASN A 10 -2.05 26.11 -19.77
C ASN A 10 -3.02 27.22 -19.35
N ASN A 11 -2.60 28.11 -18.45
CA ASN A 11 -3.40 29.28 -18.07
C ASN A 11 -2.91 30.51 -18.86
N PRO A 12 -3.48 30.81 -20.05
CA PRO A 12 -3.08 31.95 -20.87
C PRO A 12 -3.37 33.31 -20.22
N ARG A 13 -4.16 33.37 -19.13
CA ARG A 13 -4.57 34.61 -18.45
C ARG A 13 -4.07 34.75 -17.00
N ARG A 14 -3.24 33.83 -16.48
CA ARG A 14 -2.67 33.89 -15.11
C ARG A 14 -3.70 34.17 -13.99
N TYR A 15 -4.91 33.63 -14.07
CA TYR A 15 -5.91 33.77 -12.98
C TYR A 15 -5.61 32.92 -11.74
N ILE A 16 -4.83 31.84 -11.93
CA ILE A 16 -4.25 31.09 -10.82
C ILE A 16 -2.91 31.75 -10.52
N SER A 17 -2.69 32.18 -9.28
CA SER A 17 -1.43 32.80 -8.87
C SER A 17 -0.25 31.89 -9.22
N ARG A 18 0.95 32.46 -9.41
CA ARG A 18 2.18 31.65 -9.64
C ARG A 18 2.41 30.58 -8.57
N SER A 19 1.79 30.73 -7.40
CA SER A 19 1.88 29.82 -6.27
C SER A 19 1.04 28.56 -6.44
N LEU A 20 -0.10 28.59 -7.14
CA LEU A 20 -0.96 27.41 -7.25
C LEU A 20 -0.73 26.70 -8.60
N THR A 21 -0.34 25.45 -8.54
CA THR A 21 -0.01 24.60 -9.69
C THR A 21 -0.76 23.26 -9.62
N THR A 22 -0.74 22.53 -10.72
CA THR A 22 -1.41 21.22 -10.85
C THR A 22 -0.42 20.18 -11.31
N GLU A 23 -0.51 18.99 -10.74
CA GLU A 23 0.40 17.89 -11.03
C GLU A 23 -0.39 16.59 -11.18
N SER A 24 -0.11 15.81 -12.21
CA SER A 24 -0.60 14.44 -12.35
C SER A 24 0.55 13.49 -12.12
N ARG A 25 0.33 12.44 -11.33
CA ARG A 25 1.37 11.49 -10.94
C ARG A 25 0.95 10.07 -11.28
N LEU A 26 1.84 9.35 -11.94
CA LEU A 26 1.81 7.90 -12.08
C LEU A 26 2.76 7.32 -11.05
N SER A 27 2.31 6.42 -10.21
CA SER A 27 3.09 5.92 -9.09
C SER A 27 3.00 4.41 -8.95
N TRP A 28 4.11 3.81 -8.51
CA TRP A 28 4.20 2.42 -8.09
C TRP A 28 4.80 2.37 -6.68
N HIS A 29 4.06 1.78 -5.75
CA HIS A 29 4.45 1.61 -4.36
C HIS A 29 4.38 0.13 -4.00
N ARG A 30 5.44 -0.38 -3.37
CA ARG A 30 5.44 -1.72 -2.78
C ARG A 30 5.24 -1.57 -1.29
N LEU A 31 4.09 -2.03 -0.80
CA LEU A 31 3.80 -2.18 0.61
C LEU A 31 4.05 -3.63 1.00
N GLY A 32 4.37 -3.86 2.27
CA GLY A 32 4.45 -5.20 2.80
C GLY A 32 4.80 -5.17 4.27
N TYR A 33 4.38 -6.21 4.97
CA TYR A 33 4.68 -6.42 6.37
C TYR A 33 4.74 -7.91 6.64
N ASN A 34 5.72 -8.29 7.46
CA ASN A 34 5.90 -9.67 7.89
C ASN A 34 5.74 -9.74 9.40
N GLU A 35 4.62 -10.30 9.85
CA GLU A 35 4.28 -10.44 11.27
C GLU A 35 5.10 -11.50 12.00
N LEU A 36 5.77 -12.38 11.25
CA LEU A 36 6.63 -13.42 11.79
C LEU A 36 8.07 -12.94 11.98
N ALA A 37 8.45 -11.82 11.36
CA ALA A 37 9.81 -11.29 11.41
C ALA A 37 10.11 -10.65 12.78
N SER A 38 11.18 -11.13 13.44
CA SER A 38 11.66 -10.54 14.68
C SER A 38 11.99 -9.05 14.50
N THR A 39 11.52 -8.22 15.44
CA THR A 39 11.69 -6.76 15.40
C THR A 39 11.99 -6.24 16.79
N GLY A 40 13.03 -5.41 16.91
CA GLY A 40 13.35 -4.72 18.17
C GLY A 40 13.65 -5.65 19.35
N GLY A 41 14.27 -6.82 19.08
CA GLY A 41 14.59 -7.82 20.09
C GLY A 41 13.42 -8.71 20.53
N LYS A 42 12.22 -8.50 19.99
CA LYS A 42 11.04 -9.36 20.21
C LYS A 42 10.96 -10.44 19.14
N GLN A 43 10.47 -11.62 19.51
CA GLN A 43 10.24 -12.73 18.58
C GLN A 43 9.02 -13.55 19.00
N GLY A 44 8.46 -14.31 18.06
CA GLY A 44 7.35 -15.21 18.35
C GLY A 44 6.17 -14.48 18.99
N MET A 45 5.60 -15.08 20.03
CA MET A 45 4.41 -14.57 20.73
C MET A 45 4.58 -13.19 21.37
N GLU A 46 5.80 -12.66 21.46
CA GLU A 46 6.07 -11.30 21.94
C GLU A 46 5.79 -10.22 20.88
N LEU A 47 5.77 -10.62 19.60
CA LEU A 47 5.49 -9.71 18.49
C LEU A 47 4.00 -9.33 18.46
N PRO A 48 3.68 -8.08 18.14
CA PRO A 48 2.30 -7.68 17.87
C PRO A 48 1.79 -8.49 16.67
N ASN A 49 0.52 -8.91 16.73
CA ASN A 49 -0.15 -9.68 15.68
C ASN A 49 0.51 -11.02 15.30
N TYR A 50 1.47 -11.53 16.07
CA TYR A 50 2.10 -12.82 15.79
C TYR A 50 1.09 -13.97 15.67
N ARG A 51 0.00 -13.91 16.44
CA ARG A 51 -1.10 -14.89 16.39
C ARG A 51 -1.83 -14.93 15.04
N ARG A 52 -1.69 -13.91 14.20
CA ARG A 52 -2.17 -13.91 12.80
C ARG A 52 -1.08 -14.47 11.90
N GLY A 53 0.13 -13.91 12.00
CA GLY A 53 1.32 -14.44 11.32
C GLY A 53 1.29 -14.24 9.81
N LEU A 54 0.68 -13.14 9.35
CA LEU A 54 0.60 -12.80 7.94
C LEU A 54 1.93 -12.21 7.45
N ASN A 55 2.43 -12.70 6.32
CA ASN A 55 3.50 -12.06 5.56
C ASN A 55 2.96 -11.67 4.19
N PHE A 56 2.65 -10.39 4.01
CA PHE A 56 2.04 -9.90 2.77
C PHE A 56 2.91 -8.86 2.07
N ARG A 57 2.66 -8.72 0.77
CA ARG A 57 3.19 -7.68 -0.10
C ARG A 57 2.10 -7.23 -1.06
N ASN A 58 1.93 -5.93 -1.20
CA ASN A 58 1.00 -5.32 -2.15
C ASN A 58 1.72 -4.31 -3.04
N ASP A 59 1.69 -4.54 -4.35
CA ASP A 59 2.21 -3.61 -5.35
C ASP A 59 1.08 -2.70 -5.83
N LEU A 60 1.04 -1.48 -5.32
CA LEU A 60 0.05 -0.45 -5.66
C LEU A 60 0.53 0.37 -6.87
N LEU A 61 -0.20 0.26 -7.96
CA LEU A 61 0.00 1.05 -9.17
C LEU A 61 -1.13 2.07 -9.29
N GLY A 62 -0.80 3.35 -9.35
CA GLY A 62 -1.82 4.39 -9.27
C GLY A 62 -1.60 5.57 -10.18
N ILE A 63 -2.69 6.29 -10.39
CA ILE A 63 -2.73 7.61 -10.99
C ILE A 63 -3.36 8.58 -9.99
N SER A 64 -2.74 9.73 -9.78
CA SER A 64 -3.25 10.76 -8.89
C SER A 64 -3.15 12.15 -9.46
N GLN A 65 -4.09 13.00 -9.06
CA GLN A 65 -4.18 14.39 -9.43
C GLN A 65 -4.00 15.26 -8.19
N HIS A 66 -3.02 16.16 -8.22
CA HIS A 66 -2.64 17.00 -7.10
C HIS A 66 -2.86 18.49 -7.41
N LEU A 67 -3.28 19.23 -6.40
CA LEU A 67 -3.16 20.68 -6.30
C LEU A 67 -1.95 20.99 -5.45
N VAL A 68 -1.08 21.85 -5.96
CA VAL A 68 0.21 22.15 -5.33
C VAL A 68 0.29 23.64 -5.04
N PHE A 69 0.54 23.98 -3.78
CA PHE A 69 0.75 25.33 -3.33
C PHE A 69 2.24 25.55 -3.06
N ASN A 70 2.87 26.33 -3.94
CA ASN A 70 4.27 26.72 -3.88
C ASN A 70 4.43 27.97 -3.02
N LEU A 71 5.27 27.84 -1.99
CA LEU A 71 5.59 28.87 -1.01
C LEU A 71 6.82 29.65 -1.49
N TYR A 72 6.58 30.82 -2.10
CA TYR A 72 7.62 31.77 -2.49
C TYR A 72 7.78 32.86 -1.44
N LYS A 73 9.04 33.24 -1.15
CA LYS A 73 9.39 34.27 -0.17
C LYS A 73 9.05 35.67 -0.70
N ASP A 74 9.29 35.94 -1.99
CA ASP A 74 9.06 37.24 -2.64
C ASP A 74 8.44 37.06 -4.04
N PRO A 75 7.10 37.00 -4.19
CA PRO A 75 6.45 36.77 -5.48
C PRO A 75 6.51 37.97 -6.45
N GLY A 76 6.87 39.17 -5.97
CA GLY A 76 6.73 40.44 -6.71
C GLY A 76 8.01 41.10 -7.24
N LYS A 77 9.21 40.56 -6.99
CA LYS A 77 10.46 41.17 -7.47
C LYS A 77 10.83 40.65 -8.87
N PRO A 78 10.91 41.51 -9.91
CA PRO A 78 11.12 41.07 -11.30
C PRO A 78 12.50 40.44 -11.57
N LEU A 79 13.51 40.68 -10.72
CA LEU A 79 14.89 40.22 -10.90
C LEU A 79 15.30 39.07 -9.97
N PHE A 80 14.48 38.70 -8.99
CA PHE A 80 14.82 37.62 -8.04
C PHE A 80 14.17 36.30 -8.45
N GLN A 81 14.97 35.38 -9.03
CA GLN A 81 14.56 33.98 -9.18
C GLN A 81 14.93 33.21 -7.92
N GLN A 82 13.95 32.97 -7.06
CA GLN A 82 14.13 32.13 -5.89
C GLN A 82 14.44 30.69 -6.33
N ARG A 83 15.67 30.24 -6.10
CA ARG A 83 16.13 28.90 -6.49
C ARG A 83 15.59 27.80 -5.58
N ILE A 84 15.27 28.08 -4.33
CA ILE A 84 14.75 27.09 -3.36
C ILE A 84 13.37 27.54 -2.91
N HIS A 85 12.35 26.71 -3.08
CA HIS A 85 11.00 26.98 -2.57
C HIS A 85 10.42 25.74 -1.91
N ALA A 86 9.61 25.95 -0.88
CA ALA A 86 8.81 24.89 -0.29
C ALA A 86 7.48 24.75 -1.05
N PHE A 87 6.86 23.59 -0.95
CA PHE A 87 5.52 23.36 -1.47
C PHE A 87 4.74 22.43 -0.55
N VAL A 88 3.42 22.57 -0.58
CA VAL A 88 2.48 21.61 0.01
C VAL A 88 1.54 21.15 -1.10
N PHE A 89 1.05 19.92 -1.01
CA PHE A 89 0.09 19.41 -1.97
C PHE A 89 -0.98 18.54 -1.30
N VAL A 90 -2.12 18.49 -1.97
CA VAL A 90 -3.22 17.58 -1.67
C VAL A 90 -3.83 17.13 -2.99
N GLY A 91 -4.35 15.91 -3.04
CA GLY A 91 -4.91 15.37 -4.25
C GLY A 91 -5.92 14.25 -4.03
N VAL A 92 -6.31 13.66 -5.14
CA VAL A 92 -7.13 12.45 -5.20
C VAL A 92 -6.46 11.49 -6.18
N GLY A 93 -6.43 10.21 -5.84
CA GLY A 93 -5.85 9.18 -6.69
C GLY A 93 -6.69 7.90 -6.72
N LEU A 94 -6.53 7.19 -7.82
CA LEU A 94 -7.05 5.84 -8.02
C LEU A 94 -5.85 4.90 -8.11
N PHE A 95 -5.89 3.85 -7.31
CA PHE A 95 -4.81 2.89 -7.13
C PHE A 95 -5.33 1.48 -7.38
N HIS A 96 -4.54 0.67 -8.07
CA HIS A 96 -4.78 -0.73 -8.29
C HIS A 96 -3.74 -1.53 -7.51
N GLY A 97 -4.19 -2.48 -6.67
CA GLY A 97 -3.31 -3.39 -5.96
C GLY A 97 -4.04 -4.66 -5.56
N ARG A 98 -3.29 -5.77 -5.53
CA ARG A 98 -3.75 -7.06 -5.03
C ARG A 98 -2.71 -7.55 -4.03
N PRO A 99 -3.00 -7.55 -2.72
CA PRO A 99 -2.07 -8.05 -1.73
C PRO A 99 -1.87 -9.55 -1.93
N LYS A 100 -0.60 -9.96 -1.98
CA LYS A 100 -0.19 -11.35 -2.03
C LYS A 100 0.54 -11.72 -0.75
N ALA A 101 0.47 -12.98 -0.36
CA ALA A 101 1.15 -13.50 0.82
C ALA A 101 2.12 -14.64 0.48
N ASP A 102 3.17 -14.70 1.29
CA ASP A 102 4.24 -15.72 1.31
C ASP A 102 3.92 -16.67 2.47
N LEU A 103 3.21 -17.75 2.16
CA LEU A 103 2.64 -18.69 3.14
C LEU A 103 3.09 -20.14 2.88
N PHE A 104 3.65 -20.43 1.72
CA PHE A 104 4.06 -21.76 1.33
C PHE A 104 5.50 -21.76 0.82
N GLN A 105 6.21 -22.85 1.06
CA GLN A 105 7.51 -23.09 0.46
C GLN A 105 7.34 -23.54 -0.99
N GLY A 106 7.47 -22.62 -1.94
CA GLY A 106 7.34 -22.84 -3.37
C GLY A 106 5.88 -22.76 -3.85
N THR A 107 5.28 -23.91 -4.16
CA THR A 107 3.91 -23.94 -4.70
C THR A 107 2.89 -23.86 -3.58
N ALA A 108 1.80 -23.10 -3.79
CA ALA A 108 0.68 -22.94 -2.87
C ALA A 108 -0.11 -24.24 -2.66
N ASP A 109 0.44 -25.14 -1.85
CA ASP A 109 -0.11 -26.44 -1.48
C ASP A 109 0.01 -26.62 0.04
N LEU A 110 -1.02 -27.19 0.66
CA LEU A 110 -1.04 -27.52 2.09
C LEU A 110 0.15 -28.38 2.53
N ALA A 111 0.72 -29.20 1.63
CA ALA A 111 1.92 -29.98 1.93
C ALA A 111 3.17 -29.10 2.16
N ASN A 112 3.21 -27.91 1.57
CA ASN A 112 4.35 -26.99 1.60
C ASN A 112 4.16 -25.83 2.59
N ARG A 113 3.14 -25.88 3.43
CA ARG A 113 2.77 -24.75 4.29
C ARG A 113 3.79 -24.51 5.41
N TYR A 114 4.00 -23.25 5.76
CA TYR A 114 4.82 -22.89 6.91
C TYR A 114 4.09 -23.15 8.24
N TYR A 115 4.84 -23.60 9.24
CA TYR A 115 4.34 -23.75 10.61
C TYR A 115 5.08 -22.81 11.57
N PRO A 116 4.48 -21.66 11.93
CA PRO A 116 5.01 -20.77 12.96
C PRO A 116 4.90 -21.37 14.37
N TRP A 117 6.01 -21.34 15.11
CA TRP A 117 6.16 -21.87 16.47
C TRP A 117 6.32 -20.75 17.52
N ALA A 118 6.03 -21.04 18.79
CA ALA A 118 5.81 -19.98 19.79
C ALA A 118 7.10 -19.20 20.11
N ASP A 119 8.24 -19.83 19.82
CA ASP A 119 9.60 -19.30 19.91
C ASP A 119 9.94 -18.31 18.77
N GLY A 120 9.05 -18.13 17.79
CA GLY A 120 9.29 -17.30 16.62
C GLY A 120 9.93 -18.02 15.44
N THR A 121 10.25 -19.31 15.59
CA THR A 121 10.78 -20.11 14.48
C THR A 121 9.67 -20.50 13.52
N ILE A 122 10.02 -20.59 12.23
CA ILE A 122 9.16 -21.16 11.20
C ILE A 122 9.68 -22.56 10.90
N ARG A 123 8.81 -23.56 10.86
CA ARG A 123 9.18 -24.96 10.65
C ARG A 123 8.38 -25.61 9.53
N ASP A 124 8.88 -26.74 9.05
CA ASP A 124 8.28 -27.59 8.01
C ASP A 124 7.15 -28.49 8.55
N GLN A 125 7.03 -28.61 9.88
CA GLN A 125 6.08 -29.51 10.52
C GLN A 125 5.26 -28.86 11.66
N PRO A 126 4.09 -29.43 11.97
CA PRO A 126 3.27 -29.00 13.09
C PRO A 126 4.02 -29.01 14.42
N ARG A 127 3.52 -28.20 15.36
CA ARG A 127 4.04 -28.08 16.72
C ARG A 127 4.07 -29.43 17.43
N GLY A 128 5.13 -29.66 18.20
CA GLY A 128 5.30 -30.87 19.00
C GLY A 128 5.96 -32.03 18.26
N GLN A 129 6.26 -31.89 16.97
CA GLN A 129 7.07 -32.87 16.24
C GLN A 129 8.56 -32.68 16.55
N ALA A 130 9.23 -33.75 16.98
CA ALA A 130 10.64 -33.71 17.37
C ALA A 130 11.57 -33.51 16.17
N ASP A 131 11.19 -34.03 15.00
CA ASP A 131 11.99 -33.99 13.78
C ASP A 131 11.80 -32.71 12.94
N ALA A 132 10.97 -31.77 13.43
CA ALA A 132 10.64 -30.53 12.74
C ALA A 132 11.87 -29.65 12.52
N GLN A 133 12.19 -29.38 11.25
CA GLN A 133 13.32 -28.55 10.86
C GLN A 133 12.93 -27.08 10.81
N VAL A 134 13.84 -26.21 11.25
CA VAL A 134 13.67 -24.76 11.12
C VAL A 134 13.94 -24.36 9.68
N ILE A 135 12.98 -23.69 9.06
CA ILE A 135 13.04 -23.23 7.67
C ILE A 135 12.79 -21.72 7.59
N GLY A 136 13.25 -21.10 6.51
CA GLY A 136 12.95 -19.70 6.20
C GLY A 136 11.80 -19.58 5.20
N GLN A 137 11.13 -18.44 5.23
CA GLN A 137 10.24 -18.03 4.14
C GLN A 137 11.06 -17.78 2.87
N ASP A 138 10.56 -18.23 1.72
CA ASP A 138 11.32 -18.21 0.48
C ASP A 138 11.23 -16.87 -0.28
N GLY A 139 10.34 -15.96 0.16
CA GLY A 139 10.18 -14.63 -0.41
C GLY A 139 9.34 -14.59 -1.69
N THR A 140 8.76 -15.72 -2.08
CA THR A 140 7.76 -15.83 -3.14
C THR A 140 6.41 -15.43 -2.55
N TYR A 141 5.64 -14.63 -3.29
CA TYR A 141 4.31 -14.20 -2.85
C TYR A 141 3.28 -14.82 -3.81
N GLU A 142 3.02 -16.11 -3.60
CA GLU A 142 2.21 -16.99 -4.44
C GLU A 142 0.71 -16.84 -4.16
N THR A 143 0.34 -16.48 -2.94
CA THR A 143 -1.06 -16.51 -2.50
C THR A 143 -1.71 -15.14 -2.68
N ASP A 144 -2.63 -14.99 -3.63
CA ASP A 144 -3.41 -13.75 -3.82
C ASP A 144 -4.51 -13.64 -2.76
N LEU A 145 -4.36 -12.75 -1.77
CA LEU A 145 -5.28 -12.72 -0.63
C LEU A 145 -6.70 -12.30 -1.02
N TYR A 146 -6.87 -11.54 -2.10
CA TYR A 146 -8.19 -11.10 -2.55
C TYR A 146 -8.99 -12.21 -3.27
N SER A 147 -8.35 -13.31 -3.66
CA SER A 147 -9.07 -14.48 -4.20
C SER A 147 -9.55 -15.45 -3.11
N TRP A 148 -9.27 -15.16 -1.85
CA TRP A 148 -9.64 -16.00 -0.71
C TRP A 148 -10.52 -15.25 0.27
N ILE A 149 -11.45 -15.98 0.88
CA ILE A 149 -12.20 -15.45 2.03
C ILE A 149 -11.30 -15.52 3.25
N THR A 150 -10.63 -14.41 3.53
CA THR A 150 -9.77 -14.24 4.71
C THR A 150 -10.50 -13.60 5.89
N GLU A 151 -11.65 -12.98 5.64
CA GLU A 151 -12.45 -12.19 6.58
C GLU A 151 -13.87 -12.76 6.76
N GLY A 152 -14.42 -12.60 7.96
CA GLY A 152 -15.80 -12.97 8.29
C GLY A 152 -16.84 -12.04 7.68
N ASN A 153 -18.10 -12.49 7.61
CA ASN A 153 -19.24 -11.76 7.03
C ASN A 153 -19.09 -11.38 5.55
N ARG A 154 -18.05 -11.87 4.86
CA ARG A 154 -17.85 -11.68 3.42
C ARG A 154 -18.29 -12.92 2.67
N ALA A 155 -19.56 -12.93 2.30
CA ALA A 155 -20.17 -14.01 1.53
C ALA A 155 -19.61 -14.06 0.09
N GLY A 156 -18.44 -14.70 -0.09
CA GLY A 156 -17.90 -15.07 -1.40
C GLY A 156 -17.58 -13.92 -2.35
N LYS A 157 -17.29 -12.72 -1.83
CA LYS A 157 -16.94 -11.56 -2.65
C LYS A 157 -15.42 -11.46 -2.76
N ASP A 158 -14.93 -11.61 -3.99
CA ASP A 158 -13.60 -11.12 -4.35
C ASP A 158 -13.53 -9.63 -4.01
N GLU A 159 -12.50 -9.24 -3.27
CA GLU A 159 -12.30 -7.84 -2.94
C GLU A 159 -11.91 -7.04 -4.18
N SER A 160 -12.38 -5.79 -4.24
CA SER A 160 -12.02 -4.89 -5.34
C SER A 160 -10.53 -4.56 -5.27
N PRO A 161 -9.75 -4.79 -6.35
CA PRO A 161 -8.35 -4.39 -6.40
C PRO A 161 -8.18 -2.88 -6.62
N TRP A 162 -9.27 -2.14 -6.83
CA TRP A 162 -9.25 -0.70 -7.03
C TRP A 162 -9.57 0.04 -5.72
N HIS A 163 -8.70 0.98 -5.37
CA HIS A 163 -8.75 1.76 -4.15
C HIS A 163 -8.65 3.25 -4.49
N VAL A 164 -9.48 4.05 -3.84
CA VAL A 164 -9.40 5.51 -3.91
C VAL A 164 -8.62 6.01 -2.70
N GLY A 165 -7.77 7.00 -2.90
CA GLY A 165 -7.00 7.60 -1.83
C GLY A 165 -6.74 9.09 -2.00
N ILE A 166 -6.42 9.74 -0.89
CA ILE A 166 -6.03 11.14 -0.78
C ILE A 166 -4.52 11.18 -0.51
N PRO A 167 -3.70 11.45 -1.54
CA PRO A 167 -2.30 11.81 -1.34
C PRO A 167 -2.19 13.25 -0.86
N ALA A 168 -1.46 13.46 0.22
CA ALA A 168 -1.10 14.78 0.73
C ALA A 168 0.36 14.79 1.16
N GLY A 169 1.00 15.96 1.11
CA GLY A 169 2.40 16.03 1.47
C GLY A 169 2.98 17.42 1.37
N PHE A 170 4.27 17.49 1.65
CA PHE A 170 5.04 18.71 1.57
C PHE A 170 6.46 18.41 1.15
N GLY A 171 7.14 19.43 0.63
CA GLY A 171 8.50 19.26 0.14
C GLY A 171 9.23 20.56 -0.10
N VAL A 172 10.49 20.42 -0.50
CA VAL A 172 11.36 21.51 -0.90
C VAL A 172 11.91 21.20 -2.27
N ARG A 173 11.92 22.21 -3.15
CA ARG A 173 12.42 22.09 -4.52
C ARG A 173 13.53 23.11 -4.77
N TYR A 174 14.65 22.62 -5.26
CA TYR A 174 15.82 23.38 -5.68
C TYR A 174 15.93 23.41 -7.22
N LEU A 175 15.92 24.60 -7.80
CA LEU A 175 16.22 24.82 -9.21
C LEU A 175 17.74 24.86 -9.42
N ALA A 176 18.30 23.71 -9.79
CA ALA A 176 19.73 23.58 -10.11
C ALA A 176 20.09 24.37 -11.37
N THR A 177 19.24 24.32 -12.40
CA THR A 177 19.34 25.15 -13.61
C THR A 177 17.97 25.75 -13.96
N ARG A 178 17.85 26.45 -15.09
CA ARG A 178 16.54 26.95 -15.56
C ARG A 178 15.63 25.81 -15.99
N GLU A 179 16.22 24.71 -16.44
CA GLU A 179 15.53 23.54 -16.98
C GLU A 179 15.47 22.37 -15.97
N ILE A 180 16.42 22.25 -15.06
CA ILE A 180 16.52 21.12 -14.11
C ILE A 180 16.22 21.58 -12.69
N SER A 181 15.37 20.82 -11.99
CA SER A 181 15.15 20.97 -10.56
C SER A 181 15.23 19.64 -9.82
N VAL A 182 15.71 19.69 -8.59
CA VAL A 182 15.76 18.57 -7.66
C VAL A 182 14.80 18.85 -6.51
N GLY A 183 14.02 17.86 -6.10
CA GLY A 183 13.02 17.99 -5.04
C GLY A 183 13.19 16.93 -3.96
N LEU A 184 12.91 17.30 -2.72
CA LEU A 184 12.67 16.37 -1.62
C LEU A 184 11.21 16.50 -1.20
N GLU A 185 10.52 15.39 -1.08
CA GLU A 185 9.09 15.33 -0.76
C GLU A 185 8.83 14.30 0.34
N CYS A 186 8.01 14.68 1.31
CA CYS A 186 7.39 13.80 2.29
C CYS A 186 5.90 13.68 1.96
N SER A 187 5.43 12.46 1.80
CA SER A 187 4.09 12.16 1.30
C SER A 187 3.38 11.18 2.20
N TYR A 188 2.08 11.40 2.39
CA TYR A 188 1.19 10.58 3.17
C TYR A 188 -0.07 10.29 2.34
N TYR A 189 -0.36 9.01 2.18
CA TYR A 189 -1.48 8.53 1.37
C TYR A 189 -2.50 7.92 2.32
N LEU A 190 -3.69 8.52 2.36
CA LEU A 190 -4.85 8.03 3.08
C LEU A 190 -5.77 7.31 2.11
N PHE A 191 -6.24 6.11 2.44
CA PHE A 191 -7.19 5.38 1.60
C PHE A 191 -8.59 5.40 2.22
N PHE A 192 -9.61 5.15 1.40
CA PHE A 192 -10.98 4.95 1.87
C PHE A 192 -11.30 3.47 2.19
N THR A 193 -10.26 2.65 2.30
CA THR A 193 -10.34 1.22 2.56
C THR A 193 -9.33 0.85 3.63
N ASP A 194 -9.64 -0.16 4.41
CA ASP A 194 -8.80 -0.84 5.41
C ASP A 194 -8.26 -2.18 4.88
N MET A 195 -8.33 -2.40 3.57
CA MET A 195 -8.05 -3.69 2.94
C MET A 195 -6.75 -3.78 2.16
N LEU A 196 -5.84 -2.79 2.22
CA LEU A 196 -4.60 -2.83 1.45
C LEU A 196 -3.72 -4.03 1.79
N ASP A 197 -3.86 -4.59 2.99
CA ASP A 197 -3.20 -5.83 3.46
C ASP A 197 -4.14 -7.05 3.49
N ALA A 198 -5.37 -6.90 3.01
CA ALA A 198 -6.47 -7.85 3.11
C ALA A 198 -6.88 -8.20 4.55
N VAL A 199 -6.84 -7.23 5.48
CA VAL A 199 -7.25 -7.43 6.87
C VAL A 199 -8.19 -6.34 7.42
N SER A 200 -9.43 -6.69 7.77
CA SER A 200 -10.47 -5.74 8.20
C SER A 200 -10.85 -5.90 9.65
N ASP A 201 -11.52 -6.99 10.00
CA ASP A 201 -12.40 -7.03 11.17
C ASP A 201 -12.15 -8.31 11.96
N ARG A 202 -12.66 -9.45 11.48
CA ARG A 202 -12.57 -10.74 12.15
C ARG A 202 -12.26 -11.85 11.19
N TYR A 203 -11.67 -12.92 11.70
CA TYR A 203 -11.44 -14.15 10.95
C TYR A 203 -12.76 -14.73 10.44
N ALA A 204 -12.71 -15.38 9.27
CA ALA A 204 -13.82 -16.17 8.76
C ALA A 204 -14.09 -17.37 9.68
N THR A 205 -15.35 -17.61 10.02
CA THR A 205 -15.71 -18.79 10.81
C THR A 205 -15.62 -20.07 9.96
N TYR A 206 -15.43 -21.21 10.62
CA TYR A 206 -15.40 -22.50 9.90
C TYR A 206 -16.71 -22.80 9.17
N ALA A 207 -17.85 -22.30 9.69
CA ALA A 207 -19.15 -22.44 9.02
C ALA A 207 -19.22 -21.58 7.75
N GLU A 208 -18.76 -20.33 7.80
CA GLU A 208 -18.66 -19.45 6.62
C GLU A 208 -17.73 -20.04 5.55
N LEU A 209 -16.57 -20.55 5.98
CA LEU A 209 -15.62 -21.22 5.08
C LEU A 209 -16.18 -22.52 4.49
N ALA A 210 -16.90 -23.33 5.27
CA ALA A 210 -17.54 -24.55 4.77
C ALA A 210 -18.63 -24.24 3.74
N GLN A 211 -19.36 -23.14 3.92
CA GLN A 211 -20.39 -22.70 2.99
C GLN A 211 -19.78 -22.18 1.67
N ALA A 212 -18.68 -21.44 1.74
CA ALA A 212 -18.03 -20.87 0.58
C ALA A 212 -17.13 -21.86 -0.19
N TYR A 213 -16.50 -22.79 0.53
CA TYR A 213 -15.59 -23.80 -0.01
C TYR A 213 -16.06 -25.20 0.39
N PRO A 214 -16.96 -25.83 -0.40
CA PRO A 214 -17.48 -27.17 -0.10
C PRO A 214 -16.42 -28.28 -0.18
N ASP A 215 -15.37 -28.06 -0.96
CA ASP A 215 -14.23 -28.97 -1.05
C ASP A 215 -13.35 -28.87 0.20
N SER A 216 -13.06 -30.01 0.85
CA SER A 216 -12.33 -30.06 2.12
C SER A 216 -10.90 -29.53 2.01
N THR A 217 -10.23 -29.77 0.88
CA THR A 217 -8.86 -29.31 0.66
C THR A 217 -8.82 -27.79 0.54
N THR A 218 -9.70 -27.24 -0.28
CA THR A 218 -9.86 -25.79 -0.49
C THR A 218 -10.28 -25.08 0.79
N GLN A 219 -11.15 -25.70 1.59
CA GLN A 219 -11.56 -25.19 2.90
C GLN A 219 -10.38 -25.14 3.89
N MET A 220 -9.57 -26.19 3.96
CA MET A 220 -8.37 -26.22 4.81
C MET A 220 -7.34 -25.17 4.37
N MET A 221 -7.19 -24.98 3.07
CA MET A 221 -6.33 -23.96 2.48
C MET A 221 -6.83 -22.55 2.84
N ALA A 222 -8.12 -22.25 2.66
CA ALA A 222 -8.71 -20.97 3.07
C ALA A 222 -8.53 -20.69 4.57
N ARG A 223 -8.72 -21.71 5.41
CA ARG A 223 -8.49 -21.60 6.86
C ARG A 223 -7.03 -21.23 7.17
N TYR A 224 -6.09 -21.89 6.51
CA TYR A 224 -4.67 -21.61 6.70
C TYR A 224 -4.28 -20.21 6.18
N ILE A 225 -4.82 -19.77 5.05
CA ILE A 225 -4.55 -18.44 4.48
C ILE A 225 -5.11 -17.33 5.39
N SER A 226 -6.27 -17.55 6.01
CA SER A 226 -6.87 -16.59 6.96
C SER A 226 -6.08 -16.48 8.27
N ASP A 227 -5.63 -17.62 8.82
CA ASP A 227 -4.84 -17.72 10.06
C ASP A 227 -3.63 -18.67 9.88
N PRO A 228 -2.51 -18.16 9.31
CA PRO A 228 -1.30 -18.95 9.07
C PRO A 228 -0.71 -19.59 10.32
N THR A 229 -0.85 -18.97 11.50
CA THR A 229 -0.34 -19.59 12.72
C THR A 229 -1.33 -20.58 13.32
N GLY A 230 -2.63 -20.40 13.17
CA GLY A 230 -3.62 -21.21 13.90
C GLY A 230 -3.70 -20.87 15.40
N TRP A 231 -3.05 -19.80 15.87
CA TRP A 231 -3.28 -19.21 17.21
C TRP A 231 -4.25 -18.04 17.20
N GLY A 232 -4.82 -17.70 16.05
CA GLY A 232 -5.86 -16.69 15.94
C GLY A 232 -7.16 -17.16 16.58
N THR A 233 -8.28 -16.88 15.93
CA THR A 233 -9.61 -17.23 16.44
C THR A 233 -10.34 -18.09 15.42
N ASN A 234 -11.34 -18.85 15.87
CA ASN A 234 -12.26 -19.57 14.97
C ASN A 234 -13.27 -18.63 14.26
N GLY A 235 -13.03 -17.31 14.28
CA GLY A 235 -13.89 -16.28 13.72
C GLY A 235 -15.11 -15.93 14.57
N GLN A 236 -15.39 -16.65 15.67
CA GLN A 236 -16.50 -16.33 16.56
C GLN A 236 -16.09 -15.22 17.52
N GLU A 237 -16.86 -14.13 17.51
CA GLU A 237 -16.64 -13.03 18.44
C GLU A 237 -17.15 -13.38 19.83
N ASN A 238 -16.25 -13.37 20.81
CA ASN A 238 -16.55 -13.53 22.22
C ASN A 238 -15.60 -12.67 23.07
N LEU A 239 -15.80 -12.63 24.39
CA LEU A 239 -14.97 -11.85 25.32
C LEU A 239 -13.48 -12.22 25.31
N PHE A 240 -13.12 -13.38 24.74
CA PHE A 240 -11.77 -13.91 24.69
C PHE A 240 -11.20 -13.98 23.25
N SER A 241 -11.95 -13.53 22.24
CA SER A 241 -11.51 -13.51 20.84
C SER A 241 -10.88 -12.17 20.49
N SER A 242 -9.71 -12.18 19.86
CA SER A 242 -9.08 -10.99 19.30
C SER A 242 -9.57 -10.73 17.88
N ARG A 243 -9.85 -9.47 17.55
CA ARG A 243 -10.12 -9.02 16.18
C ARG A 243 -8.91 -9.27 15.27
N ARG A 244 -9.17 -9.49 13.98
CA ARG A 244 -8.16 -9.67 12.93
C ARG A 244 -7.61 -8.32 12.48
N GLY A 245 -8.46 -7.30 12.34
CA GLY A 245 -8.08 -5.93 11.98
C GLY A 245 -8.94 -4.88 12.71
N ASN A 246 -8.99 -3.66 12.17
CA ASN A 246 -9.94 -2.64 12.63
C ASN A 246 -10.59 -1.87 11.45
N PRO A 247 -11.87 -2.11 11.13
CA PRO A 247 -12.53 -1.45 10.01
C PRO A 247 -12.85 0.03 10.26
N GLY A 248 -12.71 0.51 11.50
CA GLY A 248 -12.85 1.91 11.84
C GLY A 248 -11.63 2.77 11.48
N LEU A 249 -10.52 2.16 11.06
CA LEU A 249 -9.27 2.84 10.73
C LEU A 249 -8.85 2.50 9.29
N PRO A 250 -9.12 3.38 8.32
CA PRO A 250 -8.67 3.17 6.95
C PRO A 250 -7.15 3.13 6.85
N ASP A 251 -6.66 2.40 5.85
CA ASP A 251 -5.24 2.22 5.63
C ASP A 251 -4.56 3.48 5.14
N SER A 252 -3.29 3.60 5.53
CA SER A 252 -2.45 4.69 5.10
C SER A 252 -0.98 4.30 5.09
N PHE A 253 -0.20 5.00 4.27
CA PHE A 253 1.26 4.89 4.32
C PHE A 253 1.93 6.22 4.02
N SER A 254 3.16 6.37 4.51
CA SER A 254 4.01 7.53 4.25
C SER A 254 5.30 7.13 3.57
N TYR A 255 5.87 8.01 2.76
CA TYR A 255 7.21 7.83 2.19
C TYR A 255 7.93 9.16 1.97
N PHE A 256 9.25 9.07 1.89
CA PHE A 256 10.11 10.16 1.42
C PHE A 256 10.55 9.89 -0.01
N SER A 257 10.63 10.94 -0.83
CA SER A 257 11.13 10.81 -2.20
C SER A 257 12.09 11.92 -2.58
N LEU A 258 13.09 11.53 -3.35
CA LEU A 258 13.97 12.42 -4.11
C LEU A 258 13.47 12.46 -5.55
N GLU A 259 13.30 13.65 -6.09
CA GLU A 259 12.78 13.88 -7.43
C GLU A 259 13.77 14.67 -8.27
N VAL A 260 13.91 14.31 -9.54
CA VAL A 260 14.59 15.13 -10.56
C VAL A 260 13.57 15.45 -11.65
N CYS A 261 13.39 16.73 -11.94
CA CYS A 261 12.44 17.22 -12.91
C CYS A 261 13.15 18.02 -14.00
N TYR A 262 12.78 17.78 -15.25
CA TYR A 262 13.24 18.50 -16.43
C TYR A 262 12.08 19.28 -17.06
N LYS A 263 12.31 20.56 -17.36
CA LYS A 263 11.34 21.46 -17.98
C LYS A 263 11.54 21.52 -19.48
N PHE A 264 10.51 21.11 -20.22
CA PHE A 264 10.49 21.24 -21.67
C PHE A 264 10.12 22.66 -22.09
N LYS A 265 10.88 23.25 -23.02
CA LYS A 265 10.52 24.52 -23.66
C LYS A 265 9.36 24.29 -24.61
N ARG A 266 8.16 24.79 -24.28
CA ARG A 266 7.00 24.74 -25.17
C ARG A 266 7.01 25.94 -26.10
N SER A 267 7.06 25.70 -27.42
CA SER A 267 6.85 26.75 -28.42
C SER A 267 5.43 27.30 -28.27
N THR A 268 5.29 28.63 -28.22
CA THR A 268 4.00 29.30 -28.27
C THR A 268 3.34 28.97 -29.61
N GLN A 269 2.30 28.13 -29.61
CA GLN A 269 1.48 27.92 -30.81
C GLN A 269 1.00 29.29 -31.31
N ARG A 270 1.37 29.63 -32.56
CA ARG A 270 0.76 30.76 -33.28
C ARG A 270 -0.74 30.49 -33.32
N ARG A 271 -1.54 31.41 -32.77
CA ARG A 271 -2.99 31.40 -32.94
C ARG A 271 -3.28 31.51 -34.43
N SER A 272 -3.69 30.42 -35.07
CA SER A 272 -4.38 30.51 -36.36
C SER A 272 -5.79 31.03 -36.07
N PHE A 273 -5.99 32.32 -36.31
CA PHE A 273 -7.34 32.87 -36.39
C PHE A 273 -7.98 32.29 -37.65
N VAL A 274 -9.01 31.47 -37.48
CA VAL A 274 -9.96 31.19 -38.55
C VAL A 274 -10.93 32.36 -38.54
N SER A 275 -10.82 33.25 -39.52
CA SER A 275 -11.92 34.17 -39.83
C SER A 275 -13.02 33.35 -40.51
N LEU A 276 -14.20 33.32 -39.91
CA LEU A 276 -15.44 33.02 -40.62
C LEU A 276 -15.93 34.29 -41.32
#